data_AF-A0A1X7UPX1-F1
#
_entry.id   AF-A0A1X7UPX1-F1
#
_cell.length_a   1.000
_cell.length_b   1.000
_cell.length_c   1.000
_cell.angle_alpha   90.00
_cell.angle_beta   90.00
_cell.angle_gamma   90.00
#
_symmetry.space_group_name_H-M   'P 1'
#
loop_
_entity.id
_entity.type
_entity.pdbx_description
1 polymer ?
#
loop_
_entity_poly.entity_id
_entity_poly.type
_entity_poly.pdbx_seq_one_letter_code
_entity_poly.pdbx_strand_id
1 'polypeptide(L)'
;MESCGSVADVVSPLVTLKANQVELLKKKGVSATVFISSSDTDEAKKAMTNAVCQIIYTNPKTLFDKEWKDIWQATVRRKRLVALVVDEAHCVKKWGKNFRKEFRTRDEMICILGMKKPVIIVRPPDKPNLIYSAHEKDDLDSS
;
A
#
# COMPACT_ATOMS: atom_id res chain seq x y z
N MET A 1 -15.11 16.73 -9.24
CA MET A 1 -14.39 15.80 -8.34
C MET A 1 -12.97 16.30 -8.24
N GLU A 2 -12.62 16.92 -7.14
CA GLU A 2 -11.26 17.44 -6.93
C GLU A 2 -10.28 16.28 -6.96
N SER A 3 -9.27 16.35 -7.82
CA SER A 3 -8.28 15.30 -7.92
C SER A 3 -7.45 15.32 -6.64
N CYS A 4 -7.38 14.19 -5.93
CA CYS A 4 -6.48 14.10 -4.78
C CYS A 4 -5.03 14.35 -5.23
N GLY A 5 -4.34 15.28 -4.55
CA GLY A 5 -2.96 15.64 -4.88
C GLY A 5 -1.93 14.55 -4.56
N SER A 6 -2.25 13.65 -3.62
CA SER A 6 -1.33 12.63 -3.09
C SER A 6 -2.07 11.33 -2.75
N VAL A 7 -1.41 10.18 -2.90
CA VAL A 7 -1.96 8.86 -2.59
C VAL A 7 -1.03 8.06 -1.68
N ALA A 8 -1.61 7.28 -0.78
CA ALA A 8 -0.94 6.28 0.04
C ALA A 8 -1.42 4.88 -0.31
N ASP A 9 -0.48 3.95 -0.50
CA ASP A 9 -0.78 2.55 -0.78
C ASP A 9 -0.74 1.71 0.48
N VAL A 10 -1.80 0.96 0.75
CA VAL A 10 -1.90 0.08 1.91
C VAL A 10 -1.87 -1.37 1.42
N VAL A 11 -0.77 -2.07 1.69
CA VAL A 11 -0.62 -3.49 1.39
C VAL A 11 -0.98 -4.30 2.63
N SER A 12 -1.98 -5.17 2.52
CA SER A 12 -2.48 -5.96 3.66
C SER A 12 -2.83 -7.39 3.25
N PRO A 13 -2.58 -8.43 4.08
CA PRO A 13 -2.94 -9.80 3.75
C PRO A 13 -4.46 -10.07 3.88
N LEU A 14 -5.16 -9.34 4.76
CA LEU A 14 -6.53 -9.68 5.14
C LEU A 14 -7.54 -8.86 4.33
N VAL A 15 -8.10 -9.46 3.28
CA VAL A 15 -9.06 -8.81 2.36
C VAL A 15 -10.35 -8.37 3.06
N THR A 16 -10.93 -9.21 3.93
CA THR A 16 -12.25 -8.99 4.55
C THR A 16 -12.28 -7.76 5.47
N LEU A 17 -11.14 -7.38 6.07
CA LEU A 17 -11.06 -6.22 6.96
C LEU A 17 -11.05 -4.89 6.18
N LYS A 18 -10.68 -4.91 4.89
CA LYS A 18 -10.41 -3.71 4.09
C LYS A 18 -11.69 -2.99 3.66
N ALA A 19 -12.75 -3.73 3.35
CA ALA A 19 -14.03 -3.13 2.95
C ALA A 19 -14.61 -2.26 4.08
N ASN A 20 -14.58 -2.75 5.31
CA ASN A 20 -15.01 -2.00 6.50
C ASN A 20 -14.11 -0.78 6.75
N GLN A 21 -12.79 -0.90 6.57
CA GLN A 21 -11.87 0.23 6.73
C GLN A 21 -12.11 1.31 5.67
N VAL A 22 -12.33 0.94 4.41
CA VAL A 22 -12.65 1.89 3.34
C VAL A 22 -13.98 2.60 3.60
N GLU A 23 -14.99 1.89 4.08
CA GLU A 23 -16.27 2.51 4.45
C GLU A 23 -16.10 3.52 5.58
N LEU A 24 -15.34 3.18 6.63
CA LEU A 24 -15.02 4.09 7.73
C LEU A 24 -14.25 5.33 7.28
N LEU A 25 -13.29 5.16 6.37
CA LEU A 25 -12.52 6.27 5.79
C LEU A 25 -13.43 7.20 4.98
N LYS A 26 -14.30 6.63 4.14
CA LYS A 26 -15.29 7.40 3.36
C LYS A 26 -16.25 8.17 4.26
N LYS A 27 -16.72 7.57 5.36
CA LYS A 27 -17.55 8.25 6.38
C LYS A 27 -16.84 9.43 7.05
N LYS A 28 -15.51 9.39 7.13
CA LYS A 28 -14.67 10.49 7.65
C LYS A 28 -14.26 11.51 6.57
N GLY A 29 -14.80 11.41 5.36
CA GLY A 29 -14.47 12.29 4.24
C GLY A 29 -13.13 11.95 3.55
N VAL A 30 -12.50 10.82 3.88
CA VAL A 30 -11.26 10.37 3.24
C VAL A 30 -11.60 9.51 2.04
N SER A 31 -11.12 9.92 0.86
CA SER A 31 -11.31 9.14 -0.37
C SER A 31 -10.44 7.89 -0.34
N ALA A 32 -11.08 6.72 -0.28
CA ALA A 32 -10.38 5.44 -0.24
C ALA A 32 -11.03 4.41 -1.16
N THR A 33 -10.22 3.49 -1.68
CA THR A 33 -10.70 2.35 -2.48
C THR A 33 -9.93 1.08 -2.15
N VAL A 34 -10.47 -0.05 -2.58
CA VAL A 34 -9.81 -1.36 -2.57
C VAL A 34 -9.51 -1.76 -4.02
N PHE A 35 -8.30 -2.27 -4.26
CA PHE A 35 -7.84 -2.80 -5.53
C PHE A 35 -7.07 -4.12 -5.31
N ILE A 36 -7.74 -5.22 -5.64
CA ILE A 36 -7.38 -6.63 -5.38
C ILE A 36 -7.31 -7.43 -6.69
N SER A 37 -8.08 -7.10 -7.73
CA SER A 37 -8.02 -7.83 -9.00
C SER A 37 -8.58 -7.03 -10.18
N SER A 38 -8.42 -7.58 -11.40
CA SER A 38 -9.05 -7.07 -12.63
C SER A 38 -10.58 -7.08 -12.59
N SER A 39 -11.19 -7.79 -11.64
CA SER A 39 -12.63 -7.83 -11.42
C SER A 39 -13.15 -6.67 -10.57
N ASP A 40 -12.27 -5.82 -10.02
CA ASP A 40 -12.70 -4.63 -9.30
C ASP A 40 -13.40 -3.61 -10.22
N THR A 41 -14.16 -2.72 -9.60
CA THR A 41 -14.99 -1.75 -10.31
C THR A 41 -14.17 -0.79 -11.16
N ASP A 42 -14.79 -0.20 -12.18
CA ASP A 42 -14.14 0.78 -13.05
C ASP A 42 -13.68 2.02 -12.27
N GLU A 43 -14.37 2.37 -11.18
CA GLU A 43 -13.95 3.43 -10.27
C GLU A 43 -12.66 3.06 -9.55
N ALA A 44 -12.51 1.82 -9.08
CA ALA A 44 -11.28 1.35 -8.44
C ALA A 44 -10.11 1.34 -9.42
N LYS A 45 -10.33 0.89 -10.67
CA LYS A 45 -9.32 0.92 -11.74
C LYS A 45 -8.92 2.36 -12.08
N LYS A 46 -9.89 3.28 -12.24
CA LYS A 46 -9.60 4.70 -12.47
C LYS A 46 -8.86 5.33 -11.30
N ALA A 47 -9.26 5.02 -10.07
CA ALA A 47 -8.59 5.47 -8.85
C ALA A 47 -7.14 4.99 -8.77
N MET A 48 -6.91 3.74 -9.16
CA MET A 48 -5.61 3.11 -9.22
C MET A 48 -4.69 3.74 -10.27
N THR A 49 -5.17 3.92 -11.50
CA THR A 49 -4.39 4.47 -12.63
C THR A 49 -4.11 5.96 -12.47
N ASN A 50 -5.10 6.74 -12.03
CA ASN A 50 -4.99 8.20 -11.98
C ASN A 50 -4.61 8.74 -10.60
N ALA A 51 -4.49 7.87 -9.58
CA ALA A 51 -4.25 8.27 -8.20
C ALA A 51 -5.21 9.40 -7.76
N VAL A 52 -6.51 9.19 -7.97
CA VAL A 52 -7.58 10.18 -7.65
C VAL A 52 -8.21 9.97 -6.28
N CYS A 53 -7.59 9.14 -5.42
CA CYS A 53 -8.01 8.95 -4.04
C CYS A 53 -6.80 9.04 -3.10
N GLN A 54 -7.07 9.30 -1.82
CA GLN A 54 -6.04 9.45 -0.79
C GLN A 54 -5.44 8.11 -0.38
N ILE A 55 -6.25 7.04 -0.35
CA ILE A 55 -5.82 5.73 0.16
C ILE A 55 -6.27 4.62 -0.79
N ILE A 56 -5.32 3.77 -1.21
CA ILE A 56 -5.61 2.57 -2.00
C ILE A 56 -5.19 1.34 -1.22
N TYR A 57 -6.14 0.49 -0.91
CA TYR A 57 -5.87 -0.81 -0.31
C TYR A 57 -5.60 -1.85 -1.38
N THR A 58 -4.46 -2.55 -1.28
CA THR A 58 -4.13 -3.68 -2.14
C THR A 58 -3.71 -4.90 -1.34
N ASN A 59 -3.55 -6.03 -2.01
CA ASN A 59 -3.01 -7.25 -1.43
C ASN A 59 -1.62 -7.54 -2.05
N PRO A 60 -0.78 -8.37 -1.39
CA PRO A 60 0.53 -8.70 -1.92
C PRO A 60 0.48 -9.36 -3.30
N LYS A 61 -0.49 -10.26 -3.53
CA LYS A 61 -0.66 -10.96 -4.82
C LYS A 61 -0.81 -9.97 -5.98
N THR A 62 -1.67 -8.97 -5.85
CA THR A 62 -1.91 -7.92 -6.86
C THR A 62 -0.71 -7.01 -7.04
N LEU A 63 -0.03 -6.65 -5.95
CA LEU A 63 1.17 -5.82 -6.00
C LEU A 63 2.30 -6.50 -6.80
N PHE A 64 2.48 -7.81 -6.61
CA PHE A 64 3.53 -8.59 -7.26
C PHE A 64 3.12 -9.22 -8.59
N ASP A 65 1.87 -9.04 -9.01
CA ASP A 65 1.40 -9.52 -10.29
C ASP A 65 1.99 -8.66 -11.43
N LYS A 66 2.45 -9.34 -12.49
CA LYS A 66 3.03 -8.66 -13.65
C LYS A 66 1.98 -7.90 -14.44
N GLU A 67 0.72 -8.33 -14.38
CA GLU A 67 -0.42 -7.67 -15.07
C GLU A 67 -0.54 -6.19 -14.66
N TRP A 68 -0.26 -5.86 -13.39
CA TRP A 68 -0.47 -4.52 -12.84
C TRP A 68 0.79 -3.64 -12.84
N LYS A 69 1.94 -4.19 -13.27
CA LYS A 69 3.25 -3.51 -13.17
C LYS A 69 3.24 -2.12 -13.83
N ASP A 70 2.65 -2.01 -15.01
CA ASP A 70 2.62 -0.75 -15.75
C ASP A 70 1.79 0.32 -15.04
N ILE A 71 0.72 -0.09 -14.35
CA ILE A 71 -0.14 0.82 -13.60
C ILE A 71 0.57 1.30 -12.33
N TRP A 72 1.31 0.44 -11.62
CA TRP A 72 2.15 0.85 -10.49
C TRP A 72 3.23 1.86 -10.92
N GLN A 73 3.78 1.70 -12.14
CA GLN A 73 4.85 2.54 -12.67
C GLN A 73 4.36 3.77 -13.46
N ALA A 74 3.05 3.95 -13.59
CA ALA A 74 2.47 5.11 -14.27
C ALA A 74 3.01 6.42 -13.69
N THR A 75 3.46 7.34 -14.56
CA THR A 75 4.14 8.58 -14.16
C THR A 75 3.27 9.45 -13.24
N VAL A 76 1.96 9.54 -13.52
CA VAL A 76 1.01 10.30 -12.71
C VAL A 76 0.96 9.75 -11.29
N ARG A 77 0.84 8.42 -11.15
CA ARG A 77 0.81 7.74 -9.88
C ARG A 77 2.11 7.91 -9.11
N ARG A 78 3.26 7.67 -9.73
CA ARG A 78 4.58 7.81 -9.08
C ARG A 78 4.84 9.22 -8.55
N LYS A 79 4.34 10.26 -9.23
CA LYS A 79 4.44 11.65 -8.77
C LYS A 79 3.55 11.95 -7.56
N ARG A 80 2.47 11.20 -7.37
CA ARG A 80 1.48 11.41 -6.30
C ARG A 80 1.64 10.42 -5.14
N LEU A 81 2.33 9.31 -5.34
CA LEU A 81 2.54 8.30 -4.31
C LEU A 81 3.50 8.83 -3.23
N VAL A 82 2.99 9.05 -2.03
CA VAL A 82 3.73 9.64 -0.90
C VAL A 82 4.06 8.63 0.21
N ALA A 83 3.30 7.54 0.31
CA ALA A 83 3.48 6.57 1.38
C ALA A 83 3.11 5.15 0.96
N LEU A 84 3.79 4.17 1.55
CA LEU A 84 3.49 2.75 1.52
C LEU A 84 3.22 2.27 2.94
N VAL A 85 1.98 1.91 3.23
CA VAL A 85 1.60 1.29 4.50
C VAL A 85 1.62 -0.23 4.32
N VAL A 86 2.38 -0.92 5.16
CA VAL A 86 2.41 -2.38 5.21
C VAL A 86 1.67 -2.82 6.47
N ASP A 87 0.48 -3.36 6.26
CA ASP A 87 -0.33 -3.96 7.31
C ASP A 87 0.15 -5.38 7.62
N GLU A 88 0.05 -5.79 8.88
CA GLU A 88 0.59 -7.06 9.38
C GLU A 88 2.06 -7.26 8.98
N ALA A 89 2.89 -6.24 9.12
CA ALA A 89 4.25 -6.24 8.56
C ALA A 89 5.15 -7.33 9.14
N HIS A 90 4.76 -7.95 10.26
CA HIS A 90 5.36 -9.16 10.79
C HIS A 90 5.33 -10.35 9.78
N CYS A 91 4.48 -10.27 8.75
CA CYS A 91 4.40 -11.22 7.64
C CYS A 91 5.53 -11.06 6.61
N VAL A 92 6.27 -9.94 6.62
CA VAL A 92 7.37 -9.67 5.69
C VAL A 92 8.64 -10.37 6.17
N LYS A 93 9.35 -11.04 5.24
CA LYS A 93 10.50 -11.94 5.55
C LYS A 93 11.58 -11.34 6.44
N LYS A 94 11.88 -10.05 6.28
CA LYS A 94 12.93 -9.34 7.05
C LYS A 94 12.42 -8.79 8.40
N TRP A 95 11.12 -8.83 8.68
CA TRP A 95 10.49 -8.06 9.77
C TRP A 95 9.71 -8.92 10.79
N GLY A 96 9.64 -10.25 10.65
CA GLY A 96 8.96 -11.07 11.66
C GLY A 96 9.12 -12.58 11.52
N LYS A 97 8.70 -13.30 12.57
CA LYS A 97 8.79 -14.76 12.71
C LYS A 97 7.71 -15.53 11.92
N ASN A 98 6.61 -14.87 11.54
CA ASN A 98 5.46 -15.47 10.86
C ASN A 98 5.42 -15.05 9.39
N PHE A 99 6.44 -15.43 8.64
CA PHE A 99 6.58 -15.11 7.22
C PHE A 99 5.42 -15.67 6.38
N ARG A 100 4.78 -14.81 5.59
CA ARG A 100 3.87 -15.24 4.50
C ARG A 100 4.60 -15.13 3.17
N LYS A 101 4.66 -16.23 2.42
CA LYS A 101 5.29 -16.28 1.07
C LYS A 101 4.74 -15.22 0.10
N GLU A 102 3.51 -14.76 0.34
CA GLU A 102 2.81 -13.75 -0.46
C GLU A 102 3.45 -12.37 -0.31
N PHE A 103 3.98 -12.05 0.87
CA PHE A 103 4.79 -10.85 1.08
C PHE A 103 6.21 -11.14 0.63
N ARG A 104 6.67 -10.50 -0.44
CA ARG A 104 8.08 -10.52 -0.83
C ARG A 104 8.89 -9.56 0.03
N THR A 105 10.08 -9.18 -0.42
CA THR A 105 10.93 -8.23 0.30
C THR A 105 10.38 -6.80 0.22
N ARG A 106 10.69 -5.99 1.24
CA ARG A 106 10.45 -4.55 1.23
C ARG A 106 11.00 -3.89 -0.03
N ASP A 107 12.23 -4.23 -0.39
CA ASP A 107 12.98 -3.60 -1.48
C ASP A 107 12.30 -3.87 -2.84
N GLU A 108 11.70 -5.05 -3.02
CA GLU A 108 10.88 -5.35 -4.19
C GLU A 108 9.61 -4.50 -4.25
N MET A 109 8.92 -4.28 -3.12
CA MET A 109 7.73 -3.41 -3.09
C MET A 109 8.07 -1.98 -3.50
N ILE A 110 9.14 -1.43 -2.93
CA ILE A 110 9.65 -0.08 -3.25
C ILE A 110 10.00 0.02 -4.74
N CYS A 111 10.67 -1.01 -5.28
CA CYS A 111 11.07 -1.07 -6.69
C CYS A 111 9.86 -1.12 -7.63
N ILE A 112 8.84 -1.91 -7.31
CA ILE A 112 7.61 -2.03 -8.13
C ILE A 112 6.87 -0.70 -8.17
N LEU A 113 6.73 -0.06 -7.01
CA LEU A 113 6.05 1.22 -6.86
C LEU A 113 6.87 2.41 -7.40
N GLY A 114 8.15 2.20 -7.72
CA GLY A 114 9.05 3.24 -8.23
C GLY A 114 9.27 4.39 -7.24
N MET A 115 9.18 4.11 -5.94
CA MET A 115 9.35 5.11 -4.89
C MET A 115 10.84 5.40 -4.68
N LYS A 116 11.23 6.68 -4.78
CA LYS A 116 12.62 7.10 -4.48
C LYS A 116 12.91 7.23 -2.99
N LYS A 117 11.91 7.65 -2.20
CA LYS A 117 11.96 7.81 -0.75
C LYS A 117 10.65 7.32 -0.13
N PRO A 118 10.53 6.03 0.21
CA PRO A 118 9.28 5.49 0.69
C PRO A 118 9.07 5.83 2.17
N VAL A 119 7.98 6.53 2.48
CA VAL A 119 7.45 6.54 3.85
C VAL A 119 6.77 5.20 4.08
N ILE A 120 7.39 4.36 4.91
CA ILE A 120 6.82 3.05 5.25
C ILE A 120 6.18 3.09 6.63
N ILE A 121 4.88 2.82 6.69
CA ILE A 121 4.15 2.70 7.95
C ILE A 121 3.84 1.23 8.20
N VAL A 122 4.22 0.74 9.37
CA VAL A 122 4.06 -0.66 9.77
C VAL A 122 3.08 -0.77 10.92
N ARG A 123 2.11 -1.70 10.81
CA ARG A 123 1.25 -2.12 11.93
C ARG A 123 1.77 -3.44 12.54
N PRO A 124 2.25 -3.46 13.79
CA PRO A 124 2.62 -4.68 14.49
C PRO A 124 1.43 -5.33 15.20
N PRO A 125 1.47 -6.66 15.44
CA PRO A 125 0.33 -7.44 15.94
C PRO A 125 -0.08 -7.11 17.40
N ASP A 126 0.83 -6.54 18.19
CA ASP A 126 0.70 -6.28 19.62
C ASP A 126 0.35 -4.81 19.96
N LYS A 127 0.36 -3.91 18.97
CA LYS A 127 0.05 -2.47 19.17
C LYS A 127 -0.82 -1.90 18.05
N PRO A 128 -2.15 -2.05 18.12
CA PRO A 128 -3.07 -1.64 17.05
C PRO A 128 -3.11 -0.13 16.77
N ASN A 129 -2.55 0.71 17.64
CA ASN A 129 -2.57 2.17 17.55
C ASN A 129 -1.19 2.80 17.26
N LEU A 130 -0.14 2.01 17.03
CA LEU A 130 1.21 2.52 16.85
C LEU A 130 1.54 2.71 15.36
N ILE A 131 1.66 3.97 14.94
CA ILE A 131 2.17 4.39 13.62
C ILE A 131 3.70 4.38 13.72
N TYR A 132 4.38 3.44 13.05
CA TYR A 132 5.84 3.54 12.91
C TYR A 132 6.25 4.52 11.81
N SER A 133 7.35 5.21 12.12
CA SER A 133 8.02 6.26 11.37
C SER A 133 8.44 5.84 9.97
N ALA A 134 8.34 6.81 9.05
CA ALA A 134 9.07 6.84 7.80
C ALA A 134 10.54 6.52 8.05
N HIS A 135 10.99 5.31 7.72
CA HIS A 135 12.41 5.04 7.67
C HIS A 135 12.96 5.69 6.39
N GLU A 136 13.59 6.86 6.54
CA GLU A 136 14.64 7.24 5.61
C GLU A 136 15.73 6.17 5.64
N LYS A 137 16.41 6.04 4.51
CA LYS A 137 17.06 4.85 3.98
C LYS A 137 18.22 4.28 4.83
N ASP A 138 18.59 4.91 5.95
CA ASP A 138 19.94 4.79 6.52
C ASP A 138 20.07 3.91 7.78
N ASP A 139 18.98 3.49 8.45
CA ASP A 139 19.10 2.87 9.78
C ASP A 139 18.97 1.33 9.84
N LEU A 140 18.95 0.61 8.70
CA LEU A 140 18.71 -0.85 8.68
C LEU A 140 19.90 -1.71 8.26
N ASP A 141 21.08 -1.12 8.02
CA ASP A 141 22.33 -1.84 7.76
C ASP A 141 23.27 -1.87 8.98
N SER A 142 22.74 -1.63 10.19
CA SER A 142 23.52 -1.68 11.44
C SER A 142 22.85 -2.59 12.47
N SER A 143 22.79 -3.90 12.21
CA SER A 143 22.60 -4.96 13.22
C SER A 143 23.02 -6.30 12.66
#